data_AF-A0A357CJD6-F1
#
_entry.id   AF-A0A357CJD6-F1
#
_cell.length_a   1.000
_cell.length_b   1.000
_cell.length_c   1.000
_cell.angle_alpha   90.00
_cell.angle_beta   90.00
_cell.angle_gamma   90.00
#
_symmetry.space_group_name_H-M   'P 1'
#
loop_
_entity.id
_entity.type
_entity.pdbx_description
1 polymer ?
#
loop_
_entity_poly.entity_id
_entity_poly.type
_entity_poly.pdbx_seq_one_letter_code
_entity_poly.pdbx_strand_id
1 'polypeptide(L)'
;MSRVPSSLAAGFLLLAWWLVAISAGPEQYAHVSSFFASIPGRTLLFLFSWALIHHMLGGIRHLIWDTGHGLDKVSIEIFAWATIIGSTVLTILLWLAGFWLKGAF
;
A
#
# COMPACT_ATOMS: atom_id res chain seq x y z
N MET A 1 17.39 -4.90 11.09
CA MET A 1 17.50 -4.06 9.87
C MET A 1 16.46 -4.54 8.87
N SER A 2 15.28 -3.93 8.85
CA SER A 2 14.21 -4.28 7.91
C SER A 2 14.63 -3.86 6.51
N ARG A 3 15.02 -4.83 5.68
CA ARG A 3 15.19 -4.60 4.24
C ARG A 3 13.83 -4.12 3.71
N VAL A 4 13.80 -2.98 3.03
CA VAL A 4 12.59 -2.56 2.30
C VAL A 4 12.25 -3.70 1.35
N PRO A 5 11.04 -4.29 1.41
CA PRO A 5 10.64 -5.30 0.46
C PRO A 5 10.83 -4.74 -0.95
N SER A 6 11.51 -5.46 -1.83
CA SER A 6 11.78 -5.03 -3.21
C SER A 6 10.50 -4.62 -3.96
N SER A 7 9.35 -5.20 -3.59
CA SER A 7 8.02 -4.86 -4.09
C SER A 7 7.57 -3.43 -3.72
N LEU A 8 7.91 -2.93 -2.54
CA LEU A 8 7.53 -1.60 -2.10
C LEU A 8 8.32 -0.51 -2.85
N ALA A 9 9.61 -0.74 -3.08
CA ALA A 9 10.46 0.15 -3.86
C ALA A 9 9.95 0.31 -5.31
N ALA A 10 9.50 -0.79 -5.94
CA ALA A 10 8.88 -0.74 -7.26
C ALA A 10 7.61 0.11 -7.29
N GLY A 11 6.79 0.04 -6.25
CA GLY A 11 5.60 0.88 -6.10
C GLY A 11 5.92 2.37 -6.00
N PHE A 12 7.00 2.75 -5.31
CA PHE A 12 7.46 4.14 -5.27
C PHE A 12 7.94 4.66 -6.64
N LEU A 13 8.45 3.80 -7.52
CA LEU A 13 8.75 4.18 -8.91
C LEU A 13 7.48 4.53 -9.69
N LEU A 14 6.38 3.81 -9.47
CA LEU A 14 5.08 4.14 -10.06
C LEU A 14 4.57 5.50 -9.57
N LEU A 15 4.72 5.77 -8.27
CA LEU A 15 4.38 7.07 -7.69
C LEU A 15 5.25 8.19 -8.27
N ALA A 16 6.56 7.97 -8.39
CA ALA A 16 7.47 8.93 -9.01
C ALA A 16 7.11 9.19 -10.47
N TRP A 17 6.79 8.15 -11.25
CA TRP A 17 6.34 8.29 -12.63
C TRP A 17 5.06 9.14 -12.72
N TRP A 18 4.09 8.91 -11.83
CA TRP A 18 2.88 9.71 -11.76
C TRP A 18 3.15 11.18 -11.42
N LEU A 19 4.01 11.47 -10.43
CA LEU A 19 4.37 12.84 -10.05
C LEU A 19 5.10 13.58 -11.18
N VAL A 20 6.03 12.91 -11.87
CA VAL A 20 6.70 13.46 -13.05
C VAL A 20 5.68 13.77 -14.14
N ALA A 21 4.73 12.87 -14.40
CA ALA A 21 3.69 13.09 -15.42
C ALA A 21 2.78 14.29 -15.11
N ILE A 22 2.45 14.52 -13.82
CA ILE A 22 1.73 15.73 -13.40
C ILE A 22 2.52 16.98 -13.76
N SER A 23 3.83 17.00 -13.46
CA SER A 23 4.69 18.16 -13.74
C SER A 23 4.96 18.39 -15.23
N ALA A 24 4.88 17.33 -16.04
CA ALA A 24 5.20 17.37 -17.46
C ALA A 24 4.07 17.94 -18.33
N GLY A 25 2.85 18.03 -17.81
CA GLY A 25 1.71 18.66 -18.46
C GLY A 25 0.51 17.73 -18.69
N PRO A 26 -0.60 18.27 -19.21
CA PRO A 26 -1.88 17.57 -19.27
C PRO A 26 -1.87 16.30 -20.13
N GLU A 27 -1.13 16.30 -21.24
CA GLU A 27 -1.05 15.16 -22.17
C GLU A 27 -0.36 13.95 -21.50
N GLN A 28 0.81 14.19 -20.89
CA GLN A 28 1.59 13.18 -20.19
C GLN A 28 0.82 12.64 -18.99
N TYR A 29 0.16 13.54 -18.23
CA TYR A 29 -0.72 13.15 -17.15
C TYR A 29 -1.87 12.25 -17.64
N ALA A 30 -2.52 12.59 -18.76
CA ALA A 30 -3.61 11.80 -19.33
C ALA A 30 -3.14 10.39 -19.74
N HIS A 31 -1.97 10.28 -20.37
CA HIS A 31 -1.39 8.98 -20.72
C HIS A 31 -1.16 8.10 -19.49
N VAL A 32 -0.48 8.62 -18.46
CA VAL A 32 -0.22 7.85 -17.23
C VAL A 32 -1.51 7.54 -16.47
N SER A 33 -2.46 8.46 -16.46
CA SER A 33 -3.78 8.25 -15.84
C SER A 33 -4.56 7.14 -16.56
N SER A 34 -4.51 7.09 -17.89
CA SER A 34 -5.15 6.02 -18.67
C SER A 34 -4.52 4.65 -18.40
N PHE A 35 -3.19 4.58 -18.24
CA PHE A 35 -2.51 3.36 -17.83
C PHE A 35 -2.98 2.90 -16.46
N PHE A 36 -3.01 3.78 -15.46
CA PHE A 36 -3.49 3.43 -14.12
C PHE A 36 -4.99 3.10 -14.07
N ALA A 37 -5.77 3.60 -15.02
CA ALA A 37 -7.18 3.25 -15.17
C ALA A 37 -7.40 1.86 -15.81
N SER A 38 -6.41 1.32 -16.52
CA SER A 38 -6.46 -0.02 -17.14
C SER A 38 -6.44 -1.16 -16.10
N ILE A 39 -6.82 -2.37 -16.50
CA ILE A 39 -6.79 -3.54 -15.62
C ILE A 39 -5.38 -3.79 -15.05
N PRO A 40 -4.30 -3.86 -15.86
CA PRO A 40 -2.94 -4.02 -15.32
C PRO A 40 -2.55 -2.90 -14.36
N GLY A 41 -2.86 -1.64 -14.71
CA GLY A 41 -2.55 -0.48 -13.87
C GLY A 41 -3.25 -0.53 -12.51
N ARG A 42 -4.55 -0.87 -12.50
CA ARG A 42 -5.31 -1.06 -11.26
C ARG A 42 -4.77 -2.21 -10.42
N THR A 43 -4.39 -3.34 -11.02
CA THR A 43 -3.77 -4.45 -10.30
C THR A 43 -2.46 -4.02 -9.64
N LEU A 44 -1.61 -3.27 -10.34
CA LEU A 44 -0.37 -2.72 -9.78
C LEU A 44 -0.64 -1.77 -8.61
N LEU A 45 -1.61 -0.86 -8.76
CA LEU A 45 -2.02 0.05 -7.68
C LEU A 45 -2.57 -0.73 -6.47
N PHE A 46 -3.33 -1.80 -6.69
CA PHE A 46 -3.88 -2.63 -5.61
C PHE A 46 -2.75 -3.27 -4.81
N LEU A 47 -1.84 -3.95 -5.51
CA LEU A 47 -0.69 -4.62 -4.89
C LEU A 47 0.24 -3.61 -4.20
N PHE A 48 0.46 -2.44 -4.80
CA PHE A 48 1.24 -1.37 -4.18
C PHE A 48 0.57 -0.87 -2.89
N SER A 49 -0.73 -0.60 -2.92
CA SER A 49 -1.47 -0.15 -1.72
C SER A 49 -1.43 -1.19 -0.59
N TRP A 50 -1.57 -2.48 -0.92
CA TRP A 50 -1.43 -3.56 0.06
C TRP A 50 -0.02 -3.64 0.63
N ALA A 51 1.02 -3.59 -0.22
CA ALA A 51 2.41 -3.62 0.22
C ALA A 51 2.74 -2.43 1.14
N LEU A 52 2.22 -1.23 0.82
CA LEU A 52 2.41 -0.04 1.64
C LEU A 52 1.72 -0.17 3.01
N ILE A 53 0.46 -0.59 3.04
CA ILE A 53 -0.30 -0.79 4.29
C ILE A 53 0.33 -1.90 5.13
N HIS A 54 0.71 -3.02 4.51
CA HIS A 54 1.36 -4.13 5.20
C HIS A 54 2.69 -3.70 5.82
N HIS A 55 3.50 -2.94 5.07
CA HIS A 55 4.76 -2.38 5.58
C HIS A 55 4.52 -1.42 6.75
N MET A 56 3.52 -0.53 6.65
CA MET A 56 3.14 0.39 7.72
C MET A 56 2.72 -0.35 9.00
N LEU A 57 1.86 -1.37 8.90
CA LEU A 57 1.45 -2.16 10.06
C LEU A 57 2.63 -2.95 10.66
N GLY A 58 3.52 -3.48 9.83
CA GLY A 58 4.77 -4.08 10.28
C GLY A 58 5.65 -3.07 11.03
N GLY A 59 5.76 -1.84 10.52
CA GLY A 59 6.45 -0.73 11.19
C GLY A 59 5.83 -0.38 12.55
N ILE A 60 4.51 -0.29 12.65
CA ILE A 60 3.80 -0.06 13.92
C ILE A 60 4.11 -1.16 14.93
N ARG A 61 4.07 -2.43 14.50
CA ARG A 61 4.48 -3.56 15.35
C ARG A 61 5.91 -3.40 15.86
N HIS A 62 6.85 -3.02 15.00
CA HIS A 62 8.22 -2.77 15.41
C HIS A 62 8.33 -1.62 16.42
N LEU A 63 7.61 -0.51 16.20
CA LEU A 63 7.56 0.61 17.16
C LEU A 63 7.01 0.17 18.53
N ILE A 64 6.02 -0.73 18.58
CA ILE A 64 5.53 -1.31 19.83
C ILE A 64 6.63 -2.13 20.51
N TRP A 65 7.32 -2.99 19.77
CA TRP A 65 8.42 -3.81 20.30
C TRP A 65 9.59 -2.95 20.80
N ASP A 66 9.88 -1.83 20.15
CA ASP A 66 10.94 -0.89 20.57
C ASP A 66 10.64 -0.24 21.94
N THR A 67 9.37 -0.22 22.36
CA THR A 67 8.98 0.23 23.72
C THR A 67 9.01 -0.89 24.78
N GLY A 68 9.42 -2.10 24.41
CA GLY A 68 9.48 -3.27 25.31
C GLY A 68 8.15 -4.03 25.49
N HIS A 69 7.11 -3.72 24.71
CA HIS A 69 5.79 -4.35 24.83
C HIS A 69 5.58 -5.50 23.83
N GLY A 70 4.75 -6.48 24.21
CA GLY A 70 4.26 -7.53 23.31
C GLY A 70 5.33 -8.46 22.74
N LEU A 71 6.34 -8.76 23.58
CA LEU A 71 7.49 -9.62 23.27
C LEU A 71 7.28 -11.09 23.71
N ASP A 72 6.19 -11.40 24.41
CA ASP A 72 5.83 -12.77 24.72
C ASP A 72 5.33 -13.52 23.46
N LYS A 73 5.38 -14.84 23.50
CA LYS A 73 5.05 -15.69 22.35
C LYS A 73 3.64 -15.45 21.81
N VAL A 74 2.66 -15.28 22.71
CA VAL A 74 1.26 -15.10 22.31
C VAL A 74 1.09 -13.76 21.59
N SER A 75 1.65 -12.68 22.14
CA SER A 75 1.63 -11.37 21.50
C SER A 75 2.31 -11.37 20.12
N ILE A 76 3.45 -12.06 19.98
CA ILE A 76 4.15 -12.18 18.69
C ILE A 76 3.26 -12.86 17.64
N GLU A 77 2.61 -13.96 17.99
CA GLU A 77 1.69 -14.67 17.10
C GLU A 77 0.48 -13.79 16.72
N ILE A 78 -0.11 -13.11 17.70
CA ILE A 78 -1.21 -12.16 17.48
C ILE A 78 -0.78 -11.06 16.50
N PHE A 79 0.39 -10.43 16.70
CA PHE A 79 0.84 -9.36 15.82
C PHE A 79 1.18 -9.84 14.41
N ALA A 80 1.67 -11.06 14.25
CA ALA A 80 1.89 -11.65 12.93
C ALA A 80 0.58 -11.78 12.16
N TRP A 81 -0.45 -12.37 12.78
CA TRP A 81 -1.79 -12.49 12.18
C TRP A 81 -2.47 -11.14 11.98
N ALA A 82 -2.38 -10.24 12.95
CA ALA A 82 -2.97 -8.90 12.87
C ALA A 82 -2.38 -8.09 11.71
N THR A 83 -1.08 -8.23 11.44
CA THR A 83 -0.42 -7.52 10.32
C THR A 83 -0.96 -8.00 8.97
N ILE A 84 -1.06 -9.32 8.74
CA ILE A 84 -1.51 -9.86 7.45
C ILE A 84 -3.02 -9.70 7.23
N ILE A 85 -3.84 -9.99 8.24
CA ILE A 85 -5.29 -9.83 8.17
C ILE A 85 -5.63 -8.35 8.09
N GLY A 86 -5.06 -7.54 8.98
CA GLY A 86 -5.28 -6.09 9.03
C GLY A 86 -4.90 -5.40 7.73
N SER A 87 -3.74 -5.72 7.14
CA SER A 87 -3.34 -5.09 5.87
C SER A 87 -4.29 -5.45 4.73
N THR A 88 -4.74 -6.70 4.68
CA THR A 88 -5.66 -7.19 3.66
C THR A 88 -7.03 -6.52 3.79
N VAL A 89 -7.60 -6.49 4.99
CA VAL A 89 -8.90 -5.84 5.26
C VAL A 89 -8.83 -4.34 4.95
N LEU A 90 -7.82 -3.63 5.45
CA LEU A 90 -7.66 -2.20 5.20
C LEU A 90 -7.51 -1.88 3.70
N THR A 91 -6.79 -2.72 2.95
CA THR A 91 -6.67 -2.56 1.49
C THR A 91 -8.01 -2.72 0.79
N ILE A 92 -8.78 -3.75 1.14
CA ILE A 92 -10.12 -3.97 0.56
C ILE A 92 -11.03 -2.77 0.87
N LEU A 93 -11.04 -2.31 2.12
CA LEU A 93 -11.83 -1.13 2.53
C LEU A 93 -11.41 0.13 1.77
N LEU A 94 -10.11 0.35 1.58
CA LEU A 94 -9.59 1.47 0.80
C LEU A 94 -10.14 1.45 -0.64
N TRP A 95 -10.16 0.29 -1.28
CA TRP A 95 -10.65 0.14 -2.65
C TRP A 95 -12.16 0.27 -2.75
N LEU A 96 -12.92 -0.31 -1.81
CA LEU A 96 -14.37 -0.13 -1.74
C LEU A 96 -14.74 1.34 -1.56
N ALA A 97 -14.06 2.05 -0.64
CA ALA A 97 -14.24 3.48 -0.45
C ALA A 97 -13.88 4.27 -1.73
N GLY A 98 -12.77 3.93 -2.40
CA GLY A 98 -12.38 4.57 -3.65
C GLY A 98 -13.38 4.39 -4.78
N PHE A 99 -14.00 3.21 -4.91
CA PHE A 99 -15.07 2.97 -5.88
C PHE A 99 -16.37 3.71 -5.51
N TRP A 100 -16.73 3.71 -4.22
CA TRP A 100 -17.89 4.44 -3.72
C TRP A 100 -17.76 5.95 -3.98
N LEU A 101 -16.60 6.54 -3.68
CA LEU A 101 -16.32 7.97 -3.95
C LEU A 101 -16.35 8.32 -5.45
N LYS A 102 -16.10 7.36 -6.33
CA LYS A 102 -16.20 7.53 -7.79
C LYS A 102 -17.63 7.34 -8.32
N GLY A 103 -18.61 7.04 -7.47
CA GLY A 103 -19.99 6.76 -7.88
C GLY A 103 -20.13 5.45 -8.66
N ALA A 104 -19.23 4.48 -8.43
CA ALA A 104 -19.26 3.20 -9.13
C ALA A 104 -20.34 2.23 -8.62
N PHE A 105 -21.06 2.61 -7.55
CA PHE A 105 -22.16 1.88 -6.91
C PHE A 105 -23.16 2.85 -6.31
#